data_AF-A0A9D5NGS2-F1
#
_entry.id   AF-A0A9D5NGS2-F1
#
_cell.length_a   1.000
_cell.length_b   1.000
_cell.length_c   1.000
_cell.angle_alpha   90.00
_cell.angle_beta   90.00
_cell.angle_gamma   90.00
#
_symmetry.space_group_name_H-M   'P 1'
#
loop_
_entity.id
_entity.type
_entity.pdbx_description
1 polymer ?
#
loop_
_entity_poly.entity_id
_entity_poly.type
_entity_poly.pdbx_seq_one_letter_code
_entity_poly.pdbx_strand_id
1 'polypeptide(L)'
;MRKLLSIVGVCLLLTGCGVSKQDYEALVQENQQLQEQVQELQAQISNAEKLPDVKITGGIVATLHGLLEDPFAGDGVPRYALIQYFQSGLTLVGIEPEIAPELEIGKNYYFEIAPYTVRNSRYQFTLEQIKQLAHDGQWLRIAGYREPNEDEIGILREEILFFEELN
;
A
#
# COMPACT_ATOMS: atom_id res chain seq x y z
N MET A 1 -51.45 -57.43 -19.78
CA MET A 1 -50.79 -56.71 -20.91
C MET A 1 -50.73 -55.18 -20.76
N ARG A 2 -51.58 -54.51 -19.96
CA ARG A 2 -51.54 -53.03 -19.77
C ARG A 2 -50.39 -52.47 -18.91
N LYS A 3 -49.76 -53.27 -18.04
CA LYS A 3 -48.69 -52.80 -17.13
C LYS A 3 -47.28 -52.82 -17.72
N LEU A 4 -47.04 -53.60 -18.78
CA LEU A 4 -45.72 -53.71 -19.43
C LEU A 4 -45.43 -52.56 -20.40
N LEU A 5 -46.46 -52.01 -21.06
CA LEU A 5 -46.33 -50.82 -21.92
C LEU A 5 -45.99 -49.54 -21.14
N SER A 6 -46.33 -49.47 -19.86
CA SER A 6 -46.09 -48.29 -19.02
C SER A 6 -44.62 -48.17 -18.56
N ILE A 7 -43.88 -49.27 -18.47
CA ILE A 7 -42.49 -49.28 -18.00
C ILE A 7 -41.54 -48.98 -19.16
N VAL A 8 -41.83 -49.53 -20.35
CA VAL A 8 -41.04 -49.26 -21.56
C VAL A 8 -41.15 -47.78 -21.98
N GLY A 9 -42.32 -47.15 -21.81
CA GLY A 9 -42.49 -45.72 -22.07
C GLY A 9 -41.73 -44.80 -21.11
N VAL A 10 -41.58 -45.19 -19.84
CA VAL A 10 -40.84 -44.40 -18.83
C VAL A 10 -39.32 -44.54 -19.00
N CYS A 11 -38.82 -45.72 -19.39
CA CYS A 11 -37.39 -45.92 -19.70
C CYS A 11 -36.93 -45.17 -20.96
N LEU A 12 -37.80 -44.98 -21.95
CA LEU A 12 -37.48 -44.18 -23.15
C LEU A 12 -37.47 -42.67 -22.87
N LEU A 13 -38.24 -42.19 -21.89
CA LEU A 13 -38.25 -40.78 -21.50
C LEU A 13 -37.01 -40.38 -20.67
N LEU A 14 -36.38 -41.32 -19.97
CA LEU A 14 -35.20 -41.05 -19.11
C LEU A 14 -33.86 -41.08 -19.87
N THR A 15 -33.83 -41.55 -21.12
CA THR A 15 -32.61 -41.55 -21.97
C THR A 15 -32.49 -40.30 -22.84
N GLY A 16 -33.53 -39.44 -22.87
CA GLY A 16 -33.57 -38.19 -23.64
C GLY A 16 -33.10 -36.94 -22.91
N CYS A 17 -32.73 -37.04 -21.62
CA CYS A 17 -32.08 -35.94 -20.87
C CYS A 17 -30.54 -36.00 -20.98
N GLY A 18 -30.03 -36.56 -22.09
CA GLY A 18 -28.61 -36.52 -22.39
C GLY A 18 -28.25 -35.15 -22.96
N VAL A 19 -27.25 -34.49 -22.37
CA VAL A 19 -26.59 -33.32 -22.98
C VAL A 19 -26.26 -33.70 -24.41
N SER A 20 -26.70 -32.89 -25.39
CA SER A 20 -26.42 -33.23 -26.79
C SER A 20 -24.91 -33.21 -26.98
N LYS A 21 -24.40 -34.09 -27.85
CA LYS A 21 -22.97 -34.14 -28.17
C LYS A 21 -22.43 -32.75 -28.56
N GLN A 22 -23.27 -31.95 -29.22
CA GLN A 22 -22.98 -30.60 -29.65
C GLN A 22 -22.86 -29.61 -28.49
N ASP A 23 -23.73 -29.72 -27.47
CA ASP A 23 -23.65 -28.91 -26.25
C ASP A 23 -22.41 -29.27 -25.42
N TYR A 24 -22.04 -30.57 -25.39
CA TYR A 24 -20.83 -31.02 -24.74
C TYR A 24 -19.56 -30.51 -25.44
N GLU A 25 -19.52 -30.57 -26.78
CA GLU A 25 -18.41 -30.03 -27.57
C GLU A 25 -18.27 -28.52 -27.40
N ALA A 26 -19.38 -27.79 -27.36
CA ALA A 26 -19.38 -26.35 -27.08
C ALA A 26 -18.83 -26.03 -25.68
N LEU A 27 -19.22 -26.79 -24.66
CA LEU A 27 -18.70 -26.66 -23.29
C LEU A 27 -17.21 -26.99 -23.15
N VAL A 28 -16.71 -27.97 -23.91
CA VAL A 28 -15.28 -28.30 -23.95
C VAL A 28 -14.49 -27.17 -24.60
N GLN A 29 -15.01 -26.61 -25.69
CA GLN A 29 -14.39 -25.48 -26.37
C GLN A 29 -14.35 -24.22 -25.48
N GLU A 30 -15.44 -23.92 -24.78
CA GLU A 30 -15.51 -22.82 -23.83
C GLU A 30 -14.52 -23.02 -22.67
N ASN A 31 -14.42 -24.23 -22.11
CA ASN A 31 -13.43 -24.54 -21.08
C ASN A 31 -11.99 -24.36 -21.57
N GLN A 32 -11.68 -24.77 -22.81
CA GLN A 32 -10.36 -24.57 -23.40
C GLN A 32 -10.03 -23.08 -23.51
N GLN A 33 -10.96 -22.27 -24.04
CA GLN A 33 -10.76 -20.82 -24.15
C GLN A 33 -10.57 -20.15 -22.79
N LEU A 34 -11.35 -20.55 -21.79
CA LEU A 34 -11.20 -20.04 -20.43
C LEU A 34 -9.87 -20.46 -19.79
N GLN A 35 -9.42 -21.70 -20.03
CA GLN A 35 -8.11 -22.16 -19.55
C GLN A 35 -6.96 -21.39 -20.21
N GLU A 36 -7.05 -21.10 -21.50
CA GLU A 36 -6.08 -20.27 -22.21
C GLU A 36 -6.04 -18.85 -21.64
N GLN A 37 -7.19 -18.22 -21.42
CA GLN A 37 -7.27 -16.89 -20.80
C GLN A 37 -6.68 -16.87 -19.37
N VAL A 38 -6.97 -17.89 -18.57
CA VAL A 38 -6.41 -18.01 -17.21
C VAL A 38 -4.89 -18.17 -17.26
N GLN A 39 -4.36 -18.98 -18.18
CA GLN A 39 -2.92 -19.14 -18.36
C GLN A 39 -2.26 -17.84 -18.83
N GLU A 40 -2.89 -17.13 -19.76
CA GLU A 40 -2.39 -15.86 -20.27
C GLU A 40 -2.35 -14.79 -19.16
N LEU A 41 -3.42 -14.68 -18.37
CA LEU A 41 -3.48 -13.77 -17.22
C LEU A 41 -2.47 -14.17 -16.13
N GLN A 42 -2.29 -15.46 -15.86
CA GLN A 42 -1.27 -15.94 -14.92
C GLN A 42 0.15 -15.66 -15.41
N ALA A 43 0.42 -15.81 -16.71
CA ALA A 43 1.69 -15.43 -17.30
C ALA A 43 1.92 -13.91 -17.20
N GLN A 44 0.89 -13.10 -17.45
CA GLN A 44 0.98 -11.65 -17.29
C GLN A 44 1.24 -11.24 -15.83
N ILE A 45 0.58 -11.87 -14.85
CA ILE A 45 0.82 -11.62 -13.41
C ILE A 45 2.20 -12.11 -12.99
N SER A 46 2.65 -13.25 -13.51
CA SER A 46 3.97 -13.82 -13.19
C SER A 46 5.12 -13.02 -13.83
N ASN A 47 4.87 -12.39 -14.97
CA ASN A 47 5.84 -11.56 -15.69
C ASN A 47 5.75 -10.08 -15.29
N ALA A 48 4.74 -9.68 -14.50
CA ALA A 48 4.68 -8.35 -13.95
C ALA A 48 5.92 -8.15 -13.06
N GLU A 49 6.75 -7.19 -13.45
CA GLU A 49 7.95 -6.83 -12.70
C GLU A 49 7.53 -6.46 -11.27
N LYS A 50 7.96 -7.28 -10.30
CA LYS A 50 7.65 -7.00 -8.90
C LYS A 50 8.46 -5.79 -8.49
N LEU A 51 7.75 -4.70 -8.20
CA LEU A 51 8.37 -3.51 -7.62
C LEU A 51 8.98 -3.90 -6.26
N PRO A 52 10.25 -3.54 -5.99
CA PRO A 52 10.92 -3.88 -4.74
C PRO A 52 10.22 -3.19 -3.57
N ASP A 53 10.24 -3.82 -2.39
CA ASP A 53 9.86 -3.12 -1.17
C ASP A 53 10.88 -1.99 -0.91
N VAL A 54 10.46 -0.87 -0.32
CA VAL A 54 11.36 0.27 -0.09
C VAL A 54 11.42 0.59 1.39
N LYS A 55 12.63 0.67 1.93
CA LYS A 55 12.88 1.12 3.29
C LYS A 55 13.23 2.61 3.29
N ILE A 56 12.50 3.37 4.11
CA ILE A 56 12.67 4.80 4.32
C ILE A 56 13.34 5.00 5.68
N THR A 57 14.43 5.77 5.71
CA THR A 57 15.15 6.15 6.93
C THR A 57 15.69 7.57 6.81
N GLY A 58 16.24 8.12 7.90
CA GLY A 58 16.95 9.39 7.89
C GLY A 58 16.46 10.35 8.96
N GLY A 59 16.65 11.63 8.72
CA GLY A 59 16.16 12.69 9.59
C GLY A 59 15.94 13.98 8.82
N ILE A 60 15.21 14.91 9.40
CA ILE A 60 14.81 16.14 8.73
C ILE A 60 15.05 17.34 9.64
N VAL A 61 15.71 18.38 9.11
CA VAL A 61 15.73 19.68 9.78
C VAL A 61 14.48 20.44 9.40
N ALA A 62 13.66 20.77 10.40
CA ALA A 62 12.41 21.49 10.17
C ALA A 62 12.06 22.41 11.34
N THR A 63 11.35 23.49 11.00
CA THR A 63 10.67 24.35 11.97
C THR A 63 9.38 23.67 12.42
N LEU A 64 9.15 23.59 13.73
CA LEU A 64 7.89 23.14 14.29
C LEU A 64 6.87 24.29 14.28
N HIS A 65 5.72 24.12 13.65
CA HIS A 65 4.64 25.11 13.61
C HIS A 65 3.44 24.73 14.47
N GLY A 66 3.28 23.46 14.81
CA GLY A 66 2.17 23.02 15.64
C GLY A 66 2.27 21.58 16.07
N LEU A 67 1.58 21.26 17.16
CA LEU A 67 1.35 19.92 17.66
C LEU A 67 -0.15 19.68 17.66
N LEU A 68 -0.57 18.59 17.04
CA LEU A 68 -1.97 18.28 16.78
C LEU A 68 -2.33 16.94 17.41
N GLU A 69 -3.44 16.94 18.13
CA GLU A 69 -4.05 15.74 18.69
C GLU A 69 -4.68 14.89 17.60
N ASP A 70 -4.81 13.59 17.86
CA ASP A 70 -5.68 12.74 17.05
C ASP A 70 -7.14 12.96 17.47
N PRO A 71 -8.00 13.52 16.60
CA PRO A 71 -9.39 13.82 16.95
C PRO A 71 -10.21 12.57 17.25
N PHE A 72 -9.73 11.38 16.87
CA PHE A 72 -10.40 10.11 17.12
C PHE A 72 -9.93 9.41 18.41
N ALA A 73 -8.77 9.78 18.96
CA ALA A 73 -8.25 9.19 20.19
C ALA A 73 -8.94 9.76 21.44
N GLY A 74 -9.23 11.06 21.45
CA GLY A 74 -9.94 11.74 22.54
C GLY A 74 -9.17 11.78 23.88
N ASP A 75 -7.86 11.55 23.85
CA ASP A 75 -6.97 11.53 25.02
C ASP A 75 -6.22 12.85 25.26
N GLY A 76 -6.37 13.83 24.36
CA GLY A 76 -5.68 15.13 24.45
C GLY A 76 -4.18 15.03 24.12
N VAL A 77 -3.72 13.91 23.57
CA VAL A 77 -2.31 13.64 23.35
C VAL A 77 -1.94 14.02 21.92
N PRO A 78 -0.94 14.90 21.70
CA PRO A 78 -0.46 15.19 20.36
C PRO A 78 0.14 13.94 19.70
N ARG A 79 -0.30 13.67 18.48
CA ARG A 79 0.17 12.53 17.66
C ARG A 79 0.69 12.96 16.29
N TYR A 80 0.53 14.24 15.97
CA TYR A 80 1.04 14.82 14.73
C TYR A 80 1.79 16.12 15.00
N ALA A 81 2.89 16.31 14.30
CA ALA A 81 3.63 17.55 14.24
C ALA A 81 3.39 18.22 12.88
N LEU A 82 3.05 19.51 12.91
CA LEU A 82 3.00 20.35 11.72
C LEU A 82 4.36 21.01 11.59
N ILE A 83 5.12 20.63 10.56
CA ILE A 83 6.51 21.06 10.38
C ILE A 83 6.71 21.75 9.03
N GLN A 84 7.78 22.52 8.92
CA GLN A 84 8.23 23.13 7.67
C GLN A 84 9.74 22.93 7.52
N TYR A 85 10.17 22.16 6.53
CA TYR A 85 11.59 22.09 6.15
C TYR A 85 11.93 23.21 5.17
N PHE A 86 13.21 23.35 4.85
CA PHE A 86 13.70 24.49 4.06
C PHE A 86 13.00 24.60 2.70
N GLN A 87 12.45 25.78 2.41
CA GLN A 87 11.73 26.10 1.17
C GLN A 87 10.54 25.18 0.85
N SER A 88 9.87 24.64 1.88
CA SER A 88 8.69 23.80 1.70
C SER A 88 7.39 24.43 2.18
N GLY A 89 6.29 23.81 1.77
CA GLY A 89 5.00 23.98 2.45
C GLY A 89 5.00 23.32 3.83
N LEU A 90 3.93 23.56 4.59
CA LEU A 90 3.69 22.87 5.85
C LEU A 90 3.37 21.39 5.57
N THR A 91 3.96 20.51 6.36
CA THR A 91 3.80 19.07 6.26
C THR A 91 3.37 18.51 7.61
N LEU A 92 2.39 17.61 7.58
CA LEU A 92 1.93 16.90 8.76
C LEU A 92 2.68 15.58 8.85
N VAL A 93 3.35 15.33 9.98
CA VAL A 93 4.12 14.12 10.23
C VAL A 93 3.67 13.50 11.55
N GLY A 94 3.57 12.17 11.62
CA GLY A 94 3.29 11.50 12.88
C GLY A 94 4.43 11.72 13.87
N ILE A 95 4.12 11.84 15.16
CA ILE A 95 5.12 11.98 16.22
C ILE A 95 4.81 10.99 17.34
N GLU A 96 5.86 10.45 17.97
CA GLU A 96 5.67 9.66 19.17
C GLU A 96 5.19 10.56 20.33
N PRO A 97 4.08 10.19 21.01
CA PRO A 97 3.46 10.98 22.08
C PRO A 97 4.40 11.48 23.17
N GLU A 98 5.43 10.70 23.47
CA GLU A 98 6.37 10.96 24.55
C GLU A 98 7.28 12.15 24.25
N ILE A 99 7.50 12.45 22.97
CA ILE A 99 8.40 13.52 22.51
C ILE A 99 7.67 14.86 22.43
N ALA A 100 6.38 14.84 22.08
CA ALA A 100 5.61 16.06 21.82
C ALA A 100 5.65 17.10 22.96
N PRO A 101 5.59 16.74 24.25
CA PRO A 101 5.65 17.71 25.36
C PRO A 101 6.99 18.45 25.49
N GLU A 102 8.07 17.94 24.90
CA GLU A 102 9.41 18.51 25.00
C GLU A 102 9.70 19.53 23.89
N LEU A 103 8.84 19.59 22.87
CA LEU A 103 9.05 20.44 21.71
C LEU A 103 8.41 21.82 21.88
N GLU A 104 9.12 22.84 21.40
CA GLU A 104 8.63 24.21 21.40
C GLU A 104 8.28 24.66 19.98
N ILE A 105 7.06 25.17 19.81
CA ILE A 105 6.59 25.74 18.55
C ILE A 105 7.44 26.97 18.19
N GLY A 106 7.81 27.06 16.91
CA GLY A 106 8.66 28.11 16.34
C GLY A 106 10.15 27.78 16.36
N LYS A 107 10.58 26.69 17.00
CA LYS A 107 11.98 26.24 16.99
C LYS A 107 12.28 25.32 15.81
N ASN A 108 13.55 25.32 15.42
CA ASN A 108 14.11 24.39 14.46
C ASN A 108 14.70 23.19 15.19
N TYR A 109 14.39 22.00 14.69
CA TYR A 109 14.95 20.76 15.20
C TYR A 109 15.45 19.91 14.04
N TYR A 110 16.45 19.08 14.32
CA TYR A 110 16.68 17.87 13.55
C TYR A 110 15.77 16.78 14.14
N PHE A 111 14.81 16.30 13.36
CA PHE A 111 13.93 15.20 13.73
C PHE A 111 14.45 13.89 13.15
N GLU A 112 14.56 12.87 14.00
CA GLU A 112 14.90 11.52 13.59
C GLU A 112 13.64 10.78 13.15
N ILE A 113 13.68 10.20 11.94
CA ILE A 113 12.55 9.47 11.37
C ILE A 113 12.70 7.98 11.69
N ALA A 114 11.65 7.41 12.29
CA ALA A 114 11.55 5.97 12.50
C ALA A 114 11.64 5.21 11.16
N PRO A 115 12.46 4.15 11.07
CA PRO A 115 12.50 3.34 9.87
C PRO A 115 11.12 2.80 9.48
N TYR A 116 10.75 2.99 8.22
CA TYR A 116 9.49 2.48 7.67
C TYR A 116 9.75 1.65 6.42
N THR A 117 9.01 0.54 6.25
CA THR A 117 9.10 -0.29 5.04
C THR A 117 7.79 -0.23 4.27
N VAL A 118 7.83 0.41 3.10
CA VAL A 118 6.73 0.40 2.14
C VAL A 118 6.75 -0.95 1.44
N ARG A 119 5.75 -1.77 1.76
CA ARG A 119 5.58 -3.09 1.13
C ARG A 119 4.86 -2.94 -0.20
N ASN A 120 5.61 -3.00 -1.30
CA ASN A 120 5.09 -2.83 -2.64
C ASN A 120 4.20 -3.98 -3.10
N SER A 121 4.33 -5.15 -2.46
CA SER A 121 3.34 -6.23 -2.53
C SER A 121 1.89 -5.78 -2.25
N ARG A 122 1.69 -4.68 -1.52
CA ARG A 122 0.38 -4.11 -1.20
C ARG A 122 0.01 -2.88 -2.03
N TYR A 123 0.97 -2.01 -2.32
CA TYR A 123 0.70 -0.67 -2.84
C TYR A 123 1.03 -0.48 -4.32
N GLN A 124 1.95 -1.28 -4.87
CA GLN A 124 2.41 -1.19 -6.26
C GLN A 124 2.86 0.23 -6.68
N PHE A 125 3.58 0.93 -5.79
CA PHE A 125 4.12 2.26 -6.08
C PHE A 125 5.53 2.18 -6.66
N THR A 126 5.81 3.01 -7.65
CA THR A 126 7.19 3.22 -8.12
C THR A 126 8.02 3.92 -7.04
N LEU A 127 9.35 3.81 -7.11
CA LEU A 127 10.24 4.50 -6.17
C LEU A 127 9.97 6.02 -6.12
N GLU A 128 9.73 6.65 -7.27
CA GLU A 128 9.44 8.09 -7.34
C GLU A 128 8.11 8.47 -6.68
N GLN A 129 7.08 7.61 -6.81
CA GLN A 129 5.82 7.80 -6.08
C GLN A 129 6.04 7.66 -4.57
N ILE A 130 6.85 6.69 -4.16
CA ILE A 130 7.19 6.48 -2.74
C ILE A 130 7.91 7.71 -2.18
N LYS A 131 8.91 8.21 -2.89
CA LYS A 131 9.64 9.43 -2.52
C LYS A 131 8.69 10.61 -2.36
N GLN A 132 7.82 10.85 -3.33
CA GLN A 132 6.85 11.96 -3.28
C GLN A 132 5.91 11.86 -2.07
N LEU A 133 5.35 10.68 -1.81
CA LEU A 133 4.44 10.48 -0.67
C LEU A 133 5.16 10.62 0.67
N ALA A 134 6.38 10.07 0.79
CA ALA A 134 7.23 10.22 1.96
C ALA A 134 7.54 11.69 2.23
N HIS A 135 7.93 12.40 1.19
CA HIS A 135 8.15 13.83 1.21
C HIS A 135 6.91 14.58 1.72
N ASP A 136 5.71 14.20 1.31
CA ASP A 136 4.44 14.79 1.77
C ASP A 136 4.03 14.37 3.20
N GLY A 137 4.94 13.72 3.92
CA GLY A 137 4.78 13.30 5.32
C GLY A 137 4.13 11.93 5.49
N GLN A 138 3.71 11.28 4.40
CA GLN A 138 3.15 9.93 4.51
C GLN A 138 4.22 8.94 4.95
N TRP A 139 3.83 8.02 5.81
CA TRP A 139 4.71 6.99 6.36
C TRP A 139 5.89 7.50 7.20
N LEU A 140 6.07 8.81 7.32
CA LEU A 140 7.06 9.39 8.20
C LEU A 140 6.52 9.45 9.62
N ARG A 141 7.40 9.11 10.57
CA ARG A 141 7.12 9.22 11.98
C ARG A 141 8.36 9.70 12.73
N ILE A 142 8.22 10.77 13.48
CA ILE A 142 9.27 11.32 14.33
C ILE A 142 9.40 10.46 15.57
N ALA A 143 10.59 9.90 15.77
CA ALA A 143 10.93 9.04 16.92
C ALA A 143 12.06 9.62 17.79
N GLY A 144 12.65 10.74 17.37
CA GLY A 144 13.68 11.44 18.13
C GLY A 144 13.84 12.87 17.65
N TYR A 145 14.53 13.68 18.44
CA TYR A 145 14.86 15.05 18.06
C TYR A 145 16.17 15.51 18.71
N ARG A 146 16.81 16.50 18.11
CA ARG A 146 17.94 17.24 18.67
C ARG A 146 18.03 18.63 18.05
N GLU A 147 18.93 19.46 18.56
CA GLU A 147 19.32 20.70 17.88
C GLU A 147 20.04 20.36 16.56
N PRO A 148 19.74 21.08 15.47
CA PRO A 148 20.41 20.87 14.19
C PRO A 148 21.84 21.42 14.25
N ASN A 149 22.76 20.75 13.57
CA ASN A 149 24.10 21.27 13.34
C ASN A 149 24.06 22.38 12.27
N GLU A 150 25.04 23.28 12.26
CA GLU A 150 25.06 24.41 11.32
C GLU A 150 25.07 23.97 9.85
N ASP A 151 25.73 22.86 9.54
CA ASP A 151 25.82 22.27 8.19
C ASP A 151 24.54 21.55 7.76
N GLU A 152 23.60 21.30 8.67
CA GLU A 152 22.32 20.66 8.38
C GLU A 152 21.20 21.67 8.07
N ILE A 153 21.42 22.96 8.38
CA ILE A 153 20.44 24.01 8.17
C ILE A 153 20.40 24.41 6.69
N GLY A 154 19.21 24.39 6.10
CA GLY A 154 19.02 24.80 4.71
C GLY A 154 19.28 23.69 3.68
N ILE A 155 19.50 22.46 4.13
CA ILE A 155 19.58 21.29 3.25
C ILE A 155 18.24 21.07 2.53
N LEU A 156 18.33 20.75 1.23
CA LEU A 156 17.17 20.51 0.37
C LEU A 156 16.50 19.16 0.70
N ARG A 157 15.17 19.10 0.45
CA ARG A 157 14.29 17.95 0.75
C ARG A 157 14.81 16.59 0.26
N GLU A 158 15.57 16.56 -0.82
CA GLU A 158 16.06 15.33 -1.48
C GLU A 158 17.28 14.70 -0.79
N GLU A 159 17.95 15.43 0.11
CA GLU A 159 19.20 14.98 0.75
C GLU A 159 18.99 14.45 2.18
N ILE A 160 17.75 14.45 2.68
CA ILE A 160 17.45 14.23 4.12
C ILE A 160 16.77 12.87 4.39
N LEU A 161 16.15 12.25 3.37
CA LEU A 161 15.55 10.91 3.47
C LEU A 161 16.32 9.92 2.59
N PHE A 162 16.61 8.75 3.14
CA PHE A 162 17.27 7.66 2.45
C PHE A 162 16.26 6.58 2.07
N PHE A 163 16.31 6.16 0.81
CA PHE A 163 15.43 5.16 0.24
C PHE A 163 16.27 3.97 -0.23
N GLU A 164 16.08 2.82 0.41
CA GLU A 164 16.77 1.57 0.11
C GLU A 164 15.79 0.58 -0.51
N GLU A 165 16.01 0.17 -1.76
CA GLU A 165 15.26 -0.91 -2.40
C GLU A 165 15.66 -2.26 -1.79
N LEU A 166 14.67 -3.01 -1.33
CA LEU A 166 14.82 -4.34 -0.74
C LEU A 166 14.45 -5.38 -1.80
N ASN A 167 15.40 -6.26 -2.10
CA ASN A 167 15.23 -7.40 -3.03
C ASN A 167 14.67 -8.64 -2.34
#